data_AF-A0A8T5LP49-F1
#
_entry.id   AF-A0A8T5LP49-F1
#
_cell.length_a   1.000
_cell.length_b   1.000
_cell.length_c   1.000
_cell.angle_alpha   90.00
_cell.angle_beta   90.00
_cell.angle_gamma   90.00
#
_symmetry.space_group_name_H-M   'P 1'
#
loop_
_entity.id
_entity.type
_entity.pdbx_description
1 polymer ?
#
loop_
_entity_poly.entity_id
_entity_poly.type
_entity_poly.pdbx_seq_one_letter_code
_entity_poly.pdbx_strand_id
1 'polypeptide(L)' 'MKIKVSVSMERELHEKVKDKVAVSVFRNTSHLVEHAVESFLKEAQNE' A
#
# COMPACT_ATOMS: atom_id res chain seq x y z
N MET A 1 5.67 1.74 17.18
CA MET A 1 6.51 0.58 16.80
C MET A 1 5.99 0.06 15.46
N LYS A 2 6.85 -0.23 14.47
CA LYS A 2 6.43 -0.76 13.16
C LYS A 2 6.75 -2.26 13.07
N ILE A 3 5.85 -3.06 12.51
CA ILE A 3 6.03 -4.51 12.27
C ILE A 3 6.38 -4.70 10.79
N LYS A 4 7.43 -5.47 10.51
CA LYS A 4 7.81 -5.82 9.14
C LYS A 4 7.07 -7.09 8.73
N VAL A 5 6.29 -6.99 7.66
CA VAL A 5 5.58 -8.11 7.04
C VAL A 5 6.04 -8.29 5.60
N SER A 6 6.18 -9.53 5.16
CA SER A 6 6.42 -9.88 3.77
C SER A 6 5.12 -10.38 3.18
N VAL A 7 4.76 -9.89 1.99
CA VAL A 7 3.56 -10.31 1.27
C VAL A 7 3.95 -10.82 -0.10
N SER A 8 3.30 -11.89 -0.53
CA SER A 8 3.36 -12.33 -1.92
C SER A 8 2.20 -11.70 -2.68
N MET A 9 2.43 -11.21 -3.89
CA MET A 9 1.41 -10.62 -4.75
C MET A 9 1.75 -10.89 -6.21
N GLU A 10 0.76 -10.73 -7.08
CA GLU A 10 0.97 -10.84 -8.53
C GLU A 10 2.01 -9.84 -9.02
N ARG A 11 2.87 -10.30 -9.93
CA ARG A 11 3.98 -9.49 -10.47
C ARG A 11 3.50 -8.19 -11.11
N GLU A 12 2.44 -8.27 -11.92
CA GLU A 12 1.89 -7.09 -12.61
C GLU A 12 1.38 -6.05 -11.61
N LEU A 13 0.73 -6.48 -10.54
CA LEU A 13 0.26 -5.59 -9.48
C LEU A 13 1.45 -4.94 -8.75
N HIS A 14 2.48 -5.73 -8.45
CA HIS A 14 3.70 -5.21 -7.81
C HIS A 14 4.40 -4.16 -8.68
N GLU A 15 4.51 -4.38 -9.99
CA GLU A 15 5.08 -3.40 -10.93
C GLU A 15 4.25 -2.11 -10.96
N LYS A 16 2.92 -2.20 -11.05
CA LYS A 16 2.02 -1.03 -10.96
C LYS A 16 2.20 -0.26 -9.65
N VAL A 17 2.36 -0.95 -8.52
CA VAL A 17 2.61 -0.31 -7.23
C VAL A 17 3.94 0.44 -7.25
N LYS A 18 5.01 -0.15 -7.79
CA LYS A 18 6.31 0.52 -7.89
C LYS A 18 6.25 1.77 -8.76
N ASP A 19 5.59 1.69 -9.91
CA ASP A 19 5.43 2.82 -10.82
C ASP A 19 4.65 3.96 -10.16
N LYS A 20 3.57 3.63 -9.44
CA LYS A 20 2.79 4.62 -8.68
C LYS A 20 3.58 5.26 -7.55
N VAL A 21 4.36 4.48 -6.79
CA VAL A 21 5.22 5.04 -5.74
C VAL A 21 6.22 6.04 -6.34
N ALA A 22 6.83 5.72 -7.49
CA ALA A 22 7.84 6.57 -8.12
C ALA A 22 7.34 7.96 -8.54
N VAL A 23 6.04 8.11 -8.83
CA VAL A 23 5.45 9.36 -9.33
C VAL A 23 4.46 10.01 -8.35
N SER A 24 4.41 9.56 -7.10
CA SER A 24 3.42 10.01 -6.11
C SER A 24 4.06 10.66 -4.88
N VAL A 25 3.20 11.12 -3.96
CA VAL A 25 3.59 11.65 -2.65
C VAL A 25 4.12 10.56 -1.69
N PHE A 26 4.06 9.28 -2.07
CA PHE A 26 4.47 8.19 -1.20
C PHE A 26 5.99 7.99 -1.21
N ARG A 27 6.60 8.07 -0.03
CA ARG A 27 8.04 7.88 0.17
C ARG A 27 8.56 6.50 -0.24
N ASN A 28 7.74 5.46 -0.14
CA ASN A 28 8.05 4.08 -0.47
C ASN A 28 6.76 3.23 -0.51
N THR A 29 6.89 1.96 -0.92
CA THR A 29 5.79 1.00 -0.96
C THR A 29 5.10 0.81 0.39
N SER A 30 5.85 0.75 1.50
CA SER A 30 5.25 0.58 2.82
C SER A 30 4.35 1.77 3.19
N HIS A 31 4.74 2.99 2.86
CA HIS A 31 3.93 4.19 3.09
C HIS A 31 2.63 4.17 2.27
N LEU A 32 2.71 3.72 1.01
CA LEU A 32 1.52 3.54 0.16
C LEU A 32 0.58 2.48 0.73
N VAL A 33 1.12 1.32 1.13
CA VAL A 33 0.33 0.22 1.69
C VAL A 33 -0.30 0.61 3.02
N GLU A 34 0.43 1.30 3.91
CA GLU A 34 -0.13 1.85 5.17
C GLU A 34 -1.35 2.74 4.88
N HIS A 35 -1.22 3.68 3.93
CA HIS A 35 -2.31 4.58 3.56
C HIS A 35 -3.51 3.84 2.93
N ALA A 36 -3.26 2.89 2.03
CA ALA A 36 -4.31 2.11 1.39
C ALA A 36 -5.10 1.27 2.40
N VAL A 37 -4.41 0.63 3.34
CA VAL A 37 -5.04 -0.17 4.41
C VAL A 37 -5.87 0.72 5.34
N GLU A 38 -5.35 1.88 5.75
CA GLU A 38 -6.11 2.82 6.60
C GLU A 38 -7.39 3.31 5.90
N SER A 39 -7.31 3.67 4.61
CA SER A 39 -8.48 4.10 3.85
C SER A 39 -9.51 2.97 3.71
N PHE A 40 -9.07 1.76 3.37
CA PHE A 40 -9.95 0.59 3.26
C PHE A 40 -10.64 0.27 4.59
N LEU A 41 -9.91 0.30 5.71
CA LEU A 41 -10.50 0.04 7.04
C LEU A 41 -11.51 1.11 7.45
N LYS A 42 -11.31 2.37 7.06
CA LYS A 42 -12.29 3.45 7.29
C LYS A 42 -13.55 3.25 6.45
N GLU A 43 -13.41 2.84 5.20
CA GLU A 43 -14.55 2.53 4.32
C GLU A 43 -15.35 1.35 4.89
N ALA A 44 -14.68 0.26 5.29
CA ALA A 44 -15.31 -0.93 5.85
C ALA A 44 -16.00 -0.72 7.22
N GLN A 45 -15.66 0.34 7.95
CA GLN A 45 -16.36 0.71 9.20
C GLN A 45 -17.63 1.53 8.97
N ASN A 46 -17.79 2.11 7.78
CA ASN A 46 -18.94 2.93 7.41
C ASN A 46 -20.00 2.16 6.59
N GLU A 47 -19.78 0.85 6.38
CA GLU A 47 -20.79 -0.14 5.92
C GLU A 47 -21.45 -0.83 7.12
#